data_AF-A0A3P8NZZ5-F1
#
_entry.id   AF-A0A3P8NZZ5-F1
#
_cell.length_a   1.000
_cell.length_b   1.000
_cell.length_c   1.000
_cell.angle_alpha   90.00
_cell.angle_beta   90.00
_cell.angle_gamma   90.00
#
_symmetry.space_group_name_H-M   'P 1'
#
loop_
_entity.id
_entity.type
_entity.pdbx_description
1 polymer ?
#
loop_
_entity_poly.entity_id
_entity_poly.type
_entity_poly.pdbx_seq_one_letter_code
_entity_poly.pdbx_strand_id
1 'polypeptide(L)'
;SGKGLLRNLLEIAQLFTFFFAEPPSFVRKLENLSSLAGSEVSLICSLKGSEFSGTKPLKVRWLKAGKELTSGQRYKVQSKDTSSVLKIIKTQKSDGGEYVFEVSNDVGQSSCDATLTILVQFSVLFSGTPPLTTKWFKSSKEILSSADWSVIKDNTSSTLELFFAKTTDSGDYVCQIQNDVGSASCQATLFVKGY
;
A
#
# COMPACT_ATOMS: atom_id res chain seq x y z
N SER A 1 -36.90 -35.17 -30.25
CA SER A 1 -37.54 -35.09 -28.92
C SER A 1 -36.56 -34.80 -27.77
N GLY A 2 -35.38 -35.43 -27.66
CA GLY A 2 -34.48 -35.24 -26.50
C GLY A 2 -33.74 -33.89 -26.35
N LYS A 3 -33.47 -33.15 -27.44
CA LYS A 3 -32.74 -31.87 -27.38
C LYS A 3 -33.54 -30.73 -26.71
N GLY A 4 -34.87 -30.76 -26.79
CA GLY A 4 -35.74 -29.75 -26.17
C GLY A 4 -35.88 -29.93 -24.66
N LEU A 5 -36.01 -31.19 -24.21
CA LEU A 5 -36.06 -31.55 -22.79
C LEU A 5 -34.76 -31.22 -22.04
N LEU A 6 -33.60 -31.50 -22.66
CA LEU A 6 -32.30 -31.14 -22.09
C LEU A 6 -32.09 -29.62 -21.98
N ARG A 7 -32.57 -28.84 -22.96
CA ARG A 7 -32.53 -27.37 -22.90
C ARG A 7 -33.39 -26.83 -21.76
N ASN A 8 -34.62 -27.33 -21.61
CA ASN A 8 -35.50 -26.95 -20.50
C ASN A 8 -34.91 -27.32 -19.14
N LEU A 9 -34.30 -28.51 -19.01
CA LEU A 9 -33.65 -28.92 -17.76
C LEU A 9 -32.44 -28.04 -17.43
N LEU A 10 -31.66 -27.63 -18.44
CA LEU A 10 -30.52 -26.73 -18.25
C LEU A 10 -30.98 -25.32 -17.83
N GLU A 11 -32.03 -24.79 -18.45
CA GLU A 11 -32.64 -23.50 -18.07
C GLU A 11 -33.19 -23.54 -16.64
N ILE A 12 -33.88 -24.61 -16.25
CA ILE A 12 -34.37 -24.81 -14.88
C ILE A 12 -33.19 -24.89 -13.91
N ALA A 13 -32.15 -25.67 -14.22
CA ALA A 13 -30.95 -25.77 -13.37
C ALA A 13 -30.22 -24.43 -13.22
N GLN A 14 -30.13 -23.63 -14.29
CA GLN A 14 -29.56 -22.28 -14.26
C GLN A 14 -30.40 -21.34 -13.39
N LEU A 15 -31.72 -21.34 -13.53
CA LEU A 15 -32.62 -20.54 -12.71
C LEU A 15 -32.54 -20.94 -11.23
N PHE A 16 -32.54 -22.23 -10.93
CA PHE A 16 -32.33 -22.72 -9.55
C PHE A 16 -30.98 -22.27 -8.99
N THR A 17 -29.90 -22.39 -9.76
CA THR A 17 -28.56 -21.94 -9.33
C THR A 17 -28.56 -20.44 -9.04
N PHE A 18 -29.28 -19.64 -9.82
CA PHE A 18 -29.41 -18.20 -9.60
C PHE A 18 -30.20 -17.86 -8.33
N PHE A 19 -31.31 -18.55 -8.05
CA PHE A 19 -32.13 -18.32 -6.85
C PHE A 19 -31.42 -18.67 -5.53
N PHE A 20 -30.42 -19.55 -5.57
CA PHE A 20 -29.60 -19.92 -4.40
C PHE A 20 -28.20 -19.31 -4.41
N ALA A 21 -27.90 -18.39 -5.35
CA ALA A 21 -26.61 -17.76 -5.43
C ALA A 21 -26.46 -16.63 -4.39
N GLU A 22 -25.35 -16.64 -3.66
CA GLU A 22 -25.00 -15.62 -2.68
C GLU A 22 -24.12 -14.54 -3.33
N PRO A 23 -24.41 -13.25 -3.12
CA PRO A 23 -23.57 -12.17 -3.62
C PRO A 23 -22.22 -12.16 -2.91
N PRO A 24 -21.18 -11.62 -3.57
CA PRO A 24 -19.87 -11.60 -2.96
C PRO A 24 -19.83 -10.74 -1.70
N SER A 25 -19.06 -11.16 -0.70
CA SER A 25 -18.87 -10.39 0.52
C SER A 25 -17.44 -10.49 1.05
N PHE A 26 -17.03 -9.48 1.82
CA PHE A 26 -15.74 -9.43 2.48
C PHE A 26 -15.88 -9.73 3.97
N VAL A 27 -15.12 -10.71 4.46
CA VAL A 27 -15.01 -10.98 5.90
C VAL A 27 -14.09 -9.96 6.58
N ARG A 28 -13.05 -9.46 5.89
CA ARG A 28 -12.24 -8.30 6.30
C ARG A 28 -11.88 -7.45 5.10
N LYS A 29 -11.78 -6.14 5.34
CA LYS A 29 -11.36 -5.15 4.36
C LYS A 29 -9.83 -5.06 4.29
N LEU A 30 -9.33 -4.44 3.23
CA LEU A 30 -7.91 -4.12 3.10
C LEU A 30 -7.48 -3.14 4.21
N GLU A 31 -6.20 -3.18 4.55
CA GLU A 31 -5.59 -2.29 5.54
C GLU A 31 -4.63 -1.31 4.85
N ASN A 32 -4.62 -0.07 5.33
CA ASN A 32 -3.67 0.95 4.89
C ASN A 32 -2.23 0.52 5.21
N LEU A 33 -1.31 0.91 4.35
CA LEU A 33 0.06 0.42 4.35
C LEU A 33 1.04 1.54 4.00
N SER A 34 2.20 1.53 4.64
CA SER A 34 3.33 2.37 4.27
C SER A 34 4.49 1.53 3.75
N SER A 35 5.19 2.00 2.72
CA SER A 35 6.32 1.32 2.09
C SER A 35 7.41 2.30 1.70
N LEU A 36 8.68 1.94 1.95
CA LEU A 36 9.82 2.74 1.50
C LEU A 36 9.93 2.71 -0.03
N ALA A 37 10.23 3.86 -0.63
CA ALA A 37 10.53 3.93 -2.06
C ALA A 37 11.65 2.95 -2.43
N GLY A 38 11.46 2.21 -3.53
CA GLY A 38 12.38 1.19 -4.03
C GLY A 38 12.19 -0.20 -3.43
N SER A 39 11.37 -0.35 -2.39
CA SER A 39 11.09 -1.65 -1.78
C SER A 39 10.06 -2.47 -2.58
N GLU A 40 9.88 -3.73 -2.20
CA GLU A 40 8.76 -4.56 -2.64
C GLU A 40 7.66 -4.51 -1.58
N VAL A 41 6.41 -4.41 -2.01
CA VAL A 41 5.26 -4.43 -1.10
C VAL A 41 4.11 -5.25 -1.66
N SER A 42 3.30 -5.85 -0.78
CA SER A 42 2.13 -6.65 -1.13
C SER A 42 0.88 -6.14 -0.43
N LEU A 43 -0.15 -5.80 -1.20
CA LEU A 43 -1.50 -5.62 -0.71
C LEU A 43 -2.18 -7.00 -0.73
N ILE A 44 -2.66 -7.44 0.42
CA ILE A 44 -3.19 -8.79 0.61
C ILE A 44 -4.66 -8.68 0.99
N CYS A 45 -5.54 -9.07 0.07
CA CYS A 45 -6.94 -9.31 0.38
C CYS A 45 -7.09 -10.74 0.92
N SER A 46 -6.66 -10.93 2.18
CA SER A 46 -6.91 -12.08 3.09
C SER A 46 -5.89 -12.14 4.24
N LEU A 47 -5.77 -11.09 5.07
CA LEU A 47 -4.85 -11.11 6.20
C LEU A 47 -5.42 -11.98 7.34
N LYS A 48 -4.72 -13.09 7.66
CA LYS A 48 -4.99 -14.09 8.72
C LYS A 48 -6.49 -14.30 9.02
N GLY A 49 -7.09 -15.28 8.33
CA GLY A 49 -8.41 -15.82 8.68
C GLY A 49 -9.61 -15.07 8.08
N SER A 50 -9.43 -14.39 6.94
CA SER A 50 -10.54 -13.74 6.23
C SER A 50 -10.43 -14.01 4.73
N GLU A 51 -11.52 -14.53 4.20
CA GLU A 51 -11.71 -14.94 2.81
C GLU A 51 -12.79 -14.03 2.21
N PHE A 52 -12.71 -13.68 0.93
CA PHE A 52 -13.92 -13.25 0.25
C PHE A 52 -14.77 -14.48 -0.06
N SER A 53 -16.09 -14.34 0.07
CA SER A 53 -17.06 -15.42 -0.10
C SER A 53 -18.10 -15.06 -1.16
N GLY A 54 -18.95 -16.02 -1.52
CA GLY A 54 -20.03 -15.87 -2.52
C GLY A 54 -20.09 -17.07 -3.45
N THR A 55 -21.19 -17.20 -4.20
CA THR A 55 -21.35 -18.31 -5.14
C THR A 55 -20.37 -18.19 -6.30
N LYS A 56 -19.60 -19.27 -6.52
CA LYS A 56 -18.62 -19.37 -7.62
C LYS A 56 -19.33 -19.46 -8.99
N PRO A 57 -18.68 -19.03 -10.09
CA PRO A 57 -17.31 -18.50 -10.16
C PRO A 57 -17.22 -17.02 -9.74
N LEU A 58 -16.24 -16.70 -8.91
CA LEU A 58 -15.95 -15.32 -8.50
C LEU A 58 -14.94 -14.69 -9.46
N LYS A 59 -15.26 -13.49 -9.96
CA LYS A 59 -14.37 -12.65 -10.75
C LYS A 59 -13.76 -11.59 -9.84
N VAL A 60 -12.43 -11.50 -9.82
CA VAL A 60 -11.69 -10.57 -8.97
C VAL A 60 -10.84 -9.62 -9.80
N ARG A 61 -10.73 -8.36 -9.37
CA ARG A 61 -9.86 -7.37 -9.99
C ARG A 61 -9.31 -6.37 -8.98
N TRP A 62 -8.09 -5.92 -9.23
CA TRP A 62 -7.45 -4.81 -8.51
C TRP A 62 -7.52 -3.56 -9.37
N LEU A 63 -7.86 -2.43 -8.76
CA LEU A 63 -7.92 -1.14 -9.42
C LEU A 63 -7.08 -0.12 -8.70
N LYS A 64 -6.58 0.84 -9.48
CA LYS A 64 -5.94 2.05 -8.97
C LYS A 64 -6.36 3.23 -9.82
N ALA A 65 -6.87 4.28 -9.18
CA ALA A 65 -7.45 5.44 -9.87
C ALA A 65 -8.49 5.02 -10.94
N GLY A 66 -9.34 4.04 -10.60
CA GLY A 66 -10.37 3.49 -11.49
C GLY A 66 -9.86 2.60 -12.63
N LYS A 67 -8.54 2.42 -12.79
CA LYS A 67 -7.96 1.56 -13.84
C LYS A 67 -7.60 0.19 -13.28
N GLU A 68 -8.02 -0.86 -13.97
CA GLU A 68 -7.65 -2.24 -13.64
C GLU A 68 -6.14 -2.47 -13.77
N LEU A 69 -5.58 -3.13 -12.77
CA LEU A 69 -4.18 -3.52 -12.70
C LEU A 69 -4.03 -4.97 -13.15
N THR A 70 -3.19 -5.19 -14.15
CA THR A 70 -2.86 -6.53 -14.64
C THR A 70 -1.41 -6.88 -14.30
N SER A 71 -1.13 -8.18 -14.19
CA SER A 71 0.24 -8.68 -14.04
C SER A 71 1.13 -8.19 -15.19
N GLY A 72 2.24 -7.57 -14.85
CA GLY A 72 3.22 -7.00 -15.79
C GLY A 72 4.63 -7.05 -15.19
N GLN A 73 5.50 -6.11 -15.55
CA GLN A 73 6.85 -6.08 -14.98
C GLN A 73 6.86 -5.61 -13.52
N ARG A 74 6.11 -4.56 -13.18
CA ARG A 74 6.10 -3.97 -11.82
C ARG A 74 4.98 -4.50 -10.92
N TYR A 75 3.79 -4.74 -11.47
CA TYR A 75 2.66 -5.29 -10.74
C TYR A 75 2.57 -6.80 -10.96
N LYS A 76 2.33 -7.56 -9.89
CA LYS A 76 2.07 -9.01 -9.95
C LYS A 76 0.78 -9.30 -9.18
N VAL A 77 -0.23 -9.76 -9.89
CA VAL A 77 -1.52 -10.17 -9.32
C VAL A 77 -1.54 -11.69 -9.22
N GLN A 78 -1.86 -12.20 -8.04
CA GLN A 78 -2.07 -13.63 -7.78
C GLN A 78 -3.42 -13.80 -7.09
N SER A 79 -4.32 -14.55 -7.71
CA SER A 79 -5.66 -14.80 -7.19
C SER A 79 -5.89 -16.29 -6.99
N LYS A 80 -6.54 -16.62 -5.89
CA LYS A 80 -7.08 -17.93 -5.53
C LYS A 80 -8.57 -17.78 -5.28
N ASP A 81 -9.24 -18.90 -4.99
CA ASP A 81 -10.69 -18.96 -4.77
C ASP A 81 -11.22 -17.99 -3.70
N THR A 82 -10.40 -17.65 -2.70
CA THR A 82 -10.82 -16.89 -1.51
C THR A 82 -9.84 -15.77 -1.13
N SER A 83 -8.76 -15.61 -1.89
CA SER A 83 -7.70 -14.63 -1.61
C SER A 83 -7.12 -14.04 -2.87
N SER A 84 -6.67 -12.80 -2.79
CA SER A 84 -5.91 -12.16 -3.87
C SER A 84 -4.80 -11.30 -3.31
N VAL A 85 -3.66 -11.29 -4.01
CA VAL A 85 -2.47 -10.53 -3.65
C VAL A 85 -2.06 -9.68 -4.84
N LEU A 86 -1.92 -8.37 -4.61
CA LEU A 86 -1.26 -7.44 -5.51
C LEU A 86 0.12 -7.11 -4.95
N LYS A 87 1.16 -7.58 -5.63
CA LYS A 87 2.55 -7.25 -5.33
C LYS A 87 3.06 -6.14 -6.25
N ILE A 88 3.74 -5.16 -5.68
CA ILE A 88 4.36 -4.03 -6.36
C ILE A 88 5.87 -4.13 -6.16
N ILE A 89 6.61 -4.27 -7.27
CA ILE A 89 8.06 -4.40 -7.29
C ILE A 89 8.69 -3.02 -7.48
N LYS A 90 9.68 -2.68 -6.65
CA LYS A 90 10.41 -1.41 -6.67
C LYS A 90 9.45 -0.23 -6.68
N THR A 91 8.81 0.00 -5.53
CA THR A 91 7.83 1.06 -5.33
C THR A 91 8.40 2.43 -5.68
N GLN A 92 7.55 3.26 -6.26
CA GLN A 92 7.89 4.63 -6.64
C GLN A 92 6.83 5.57 -6.10
N LYS A 93 7.12 6.87 -6.02
CA LYS A 93 6.14 7.89 -5.59
C LYS A 93 4.78 7.73 -6.26
N SER A 94 4.77 7.47 -7.58
CA SER A 94 3.54 7.30 -8.35
C SER A 94 2.72 6.10 -7.93
N ASP A 95 3.28 5.12 -7.22
CA ASP A 95 2.56 3.94 -6.70
C ASP A 95 1.72 4.27 -5.46
N GLY A 96 1.95 5.39 -4.79
CA GLY A 96 1.10 5.82 -3.69
C GLY A 96 -0.33 6.14 -4.13
N GLY A 97 -1.26 6.03 -3.19
CA GLY A 97 -2.68 6.33 -3.38
C GLY A 97 -3.60 5.16 -3.04
N GLU A 98 -4.87 5.31 -3.36
CA GLU A 98 -5.92 4.33 -3.09
C GLU A 98 -5.91 3.19 -4.11
N TYR A 99 -6.03 1.97 -3.59
CA TYR A 99 -6.21 0.75 -4.33
C TYR A 99 -7.55 0.14 -3.95
N VAL A 100 -8.32 -0.29 -4.94
CA VAL A 100 -9.61 -0.95 -4.74
C VAL A 100 -9.48 -2.40 -5.18
N PHE A 101 -9.93 -3.32 -4.34
CA PHE A 101 -10.13 -4.71 -4.71
C PHE A 101 -11.62 -5.00 -4.85
N GLU A 102 -12.02 -5.54 -6.00
CA GLU A 102 -13.40 -5.87 -6.31
C GLU A 102 -13.57 -7.36 -6.56
N VAL A 103 -14.69 -7.89 -6.07
CA VAL A 103 -15.13 -9.28 -6.29
C VAL A 103 -16.58 -9.26 -6.79
N SER A 104 -16.88 -10.06 -7.82
CA SER A 104 -18.20 -10.08 -8.48
C SER A 104 -18.59 -11.50 -8.89
N ASN A 105 -19.89 -11.76 -8.92
CA ASN A 105 -20.53 -12.90 -9.59
C ASN A 105 -21.81 -12.44 -10.29
N ASP A 106 -22.63 -13.37 -10.77
CA ASP A 106 -23.83 -13.04 -11.56
C ASP A 106 -24.96 -12.42 -10.72
N VAL A 107 -24.89 -12.48 -9.38
CA VAL A 107 -25.92 -11.92 -8.49
C VAL A 107 -25.49 -10.62 -7.80
N GLY A 108 -24.20 -10.27 -7.83
CA GLY A 108 -23.76 -9.03 -7.21
C GLY A 108 -22.26 -8.77 -7.26
N GLN A 109 -21.89 -7.67 -6.61
CA GLN A 109 -20.52 -7.19 -6.51
C GLN A 109 -20.26 -6.60 -5.13
N SER A 110 -19.03 -6.74 -4.66
CA SER A 110 -18.52 -6.06 -3.47
C SER A 110 -17.14 -5.47 -3.74
N SER A 111 -16.78 -4.42 -3.01
CA SER A 111 -15.44 -3.83 -3.05
C SER A 111 -14.90 -3.50 -1.65
N CYS A 112 -13.57 -3.45 -1.53
CA CYS A 112 -12.87 -2.82 -0.42
C CYS A 112 -11.63 -2.09 -0.91
N ASP A 113 -11.14 -1.13 -0.12
CA ASP A 113 -10.07 -0.22 -0.49
C ASP A 113 -9.00 -0.12 0.59
N ALA A 114 -7.79 0.25 0.17
CA ALA A 114 -6.71 0.65 1.05
C ALA A 114 -5.81 1.69 0.38
N THR A 115 -5.24 2.56 1.20
CA THR A 115 -4.24 3.55 0.80
C THR A 115 -2.83 2.98 1.00
N LEU A 116 -2.03 3.04 -0.06
CA LEU A 116 -0.58 2.84 -0.01
C LEU A 116 0.13 4.19 0.10
N THR A 117 0.89 4.38 1.17
CA THR A 117 1.76 5.54 1.37
C THR A 117 3.20 5.18 1.02
N ILE A 118 3.80 5.91 0.10
CA ILE A 118 5.22 5.73 -0.24
C ILE A 118 6.06 6.71 0.56
N LEU A 119 6.96 6.16 1.37
CA LEU A 119 7.85 6.88 2.27
C LEU A 119 9.20 7.14 1.62
N VAL A 120 9.77 8.31 1.89
CA VAL A 120 11.20 8.58 1.72
C VAL A 120 11.81 8.69 3.11
N GLN A 121 12.92 8.02 3.34
CA GLN A 121 13.55 7.94 4.65
C GLN A 121 15.00 8.41 4.60
N PHE A 122 15.38 9.25 5.55
CA PHE A 122 16.77 9.52 5.90
C PHE A 122 17.04 8.94 7.28
N SER A 123 18.14 8.21 7.42
CA SER A 123 18.53 7.61 8.70
C SER A 123 19.99 7.91 8.99
N VAL A 124 20.25 8.26 10.24
CA VAL A 124 21.60 8.49 10.76
C VAL A 124 21.82 7.61 11.97
N LEU A 125 23.02 7.07 12.08
CA LEU A 125 23.54 6.45 13.29
C LEU A 125 24.60 7.37 13.87
N PHE A 126 24.62 7.48 15.20
CA PHE A 126 25.56 8.34 15.90
C PHE A 126 26.01 7.72 17.22
N SER A 127 27.12 8.23 17.72
CA SER A 127 27.72 7.83 18.98
C SER A 127 28.37 9.06 19.64
N GLY A 128 28.65 8.96 20.93
CA GLY A 128 29.23 10.04 21.73
C GLY A 128 28.81 9.92 23.18
N THR A 129 29.24 10.89 24.00
CA THR A 129 28.88 10.95 25.42
C THR A 129 27.45 11.49 25.58
N PRO A 130 26.51 10.74 26.21
CA PRO A 130 25.16 11.23 26.50
C PRO A 130 25.15 12.39 27.51
N PRO A 131 24.08 13.22 27.55
CA PRO A 131 22.87 13.12 26.73
C PRO A 131 23.09 13.67 25.31
N LEU A 132 22.86 12.82 24.30
CA LEU A 132 22.89 13.22 22.90
C LEU A 132 21.48 13.63 22.46
N THR A 133 21.37 14.75 21.76
CA THR A 133 20.11 15.20 21.18
C THR A 133 20.27 15.39 19.67
N THR A 134 19.20 15.15 18.92
CA THR A 134 19.20 15.28 17.45
C THR A 134 18.09 16.20 16.95
N LYS A 135 18.41 16.92 15.88
CA LYS A 135 17.51 17.80 15.12
C LYS A 135 17.72 17.64 13.63
N TRP A 136 16.62 17.68 12.88
CA TRP A 136 16.64 17.68 11.42
C TRP A 136 16.34 19.08 10.89
N PHE A 137 16.99 19.46 9.80
CA PHE A 137 16.80 20.75 9.15
C PHE A 137 16.65 20.58 7.64
N LYS A 138 15.81 21.42 7.03
CA LYS A 138 15.74 21.65 5.58
C LYS A 138 15.82 23.15 5.34
N SER A 139 16.76 23.59 4.51
CA SER A 139 16.97 25.02 4.23
C SER A 139 17.07 25.86 5.51
N SER A 140 17.84 25.38 6.49
CA SER A 140 18.04 25.98 7.83
C SER A 140 16.81 26.03 8.75
N LYS A 141 15.64 25.54 8.32
CA LYS A 141 14.45 25.43 9.15
C LYS A 141 14.40 24.07 9.84
N GLU A 142 14.23 24.06 11.16
CA GLU A 142 14.06 22.84 11.94
C GLU A 142 12.78 22.11 11.50
N ILE A 143 12.90 20.80 11.28
CA ILE A 143 11.80 19.90 10.92
C ILE A 143 11.33 19.23 12.20
N LEU A 144 10.03 19.33 12.47
CA LEU A 144 9.35 18.65 13.55
C LEU A 144 8.33 17.66 12.97
N SER A 145 8.02 16.61 13.74
CA SER A 145 6.97 15.66 13.36
C SER A 145 5.64 16.39 13.14
N SER A 146 4.97 16.05 12.04
CA SER A 146 3.71 16.65 11.57
C SER A 146 2.96 15.66 10.67
N ALA A 147 1.92 16.12 9.96
CA ALA A 147 1.19 15.27 9.02
C ALA A 147 2.02 14.83 7.80
N ASP A 148 3.00 15.65 7.38
CA ASP A 148 3.83 15.38 6.20
C ASP A 148 5.16 14.67 6.56
N TRP A 149 5.58 14.67 7.83
CA TRP A 149 6.90 14.18 8.26
C TRP A 149 6.85 13.53 9.65
N SER A 150 7.64 12.49 9.87
CA SER A 150 7.89 11.91 11.20
C SER A 150 9.38 11.96 11.53
N VAL A 151 9.73 12.50 12.69
CA VAL A 151 11.07 12.40 13.28
C VAL A 151 11.05 11.36 14.39
N ILE A 152 11.74 10.26 14.16
CA ILE A 152 11.87 9.12 15.08
C ILE A 152 13.30 9.11 15.58
N LYS A 153 13.52 9.11 16.89
CA LYS A 153 14.87 9.16 17.47
C LYS A 153 14.97 8.27 18.69
N ASP A 154 16.16 7.70 18.86
CA ASP A 154 16.59 7.00 20.06
C ASP A 154 17.99 7.52 20.47
N ASN A 155 18.69 6.80 21.34
CA ASN A 155 19.99 7.23 21.87
C ASN A 155 21.17 7.03 20.89
N THR A 156 20.98 6.31 19.79
CA THR A 156 22.03 5.97 18.82
C THR A 156 21.62 6.24 17.38
N SER A 157 20.35 6.57 17.13
CA SER A 157 19.80 6.76 15.80
C SER A 157 18.76 7.88 15.74
N SER A 158 18.64 8.47 14.55
CA SER A 158 17.57 9.39 14.21
C SER A 158 17.14 9.15 12.77
N THR A 159 15.85 9.12 12.55
CA THR A 159 15.21 8.84 11.27
C THR A 159 14.20 9.93 10.97
N LEU A 160 14.29 10.48 9.76
CA LEU A 160 13.29 11.38 9.19
C LEU A 160 12.52 10.62 8.10
N GLU A 161 11.22 10.43 8.30
CA GLU A 161 10.30 9.85 7.32
C GLU A 161 9.45 10.95 6.68
N LEU A 162 9.40 10.97 5.36
CA LEU A 162 8.58 11.86 4.55
C LEU A 162 7.37 11.10 4.03
N PHE A 163 6.17 11.58 4.35
CA PHE A 163 4.93 11.08 3.79
C PHE A 163 4.62 11.82 2.49
N PHE A 164 4.37 11.09 1.40
CA PHE A 164 3.92 11.66 0.12
C PHE A 164 4.85 12.73 -0.48
N ALA A 165 6.15 12.43 -0.62
CA ALA A 165 7.16 13.37 -1.10
C ALA A 165 6.74 14.17 -2.36
N LYS A 166 6.76 15.50 -2.27
CA LYS A 166 6.41 16.47 -3.33
C LYS A 166 7.69 17.00 -4.00
N THR A 167 7.57 17.60 -5.18
CA THR A 167 8.74 18.20 -5.86
C THR A 167 9.38 19.31 -5.03
N THR A 168 8.56 20.06 -4.29
CA THR A 168 8.97 21.06 -3.28
C THR A 168 9.75 20.47 -2.11
N ASP A 169 9.74 19.15 -1.92
CA ASP A 169 10.51 18.46 -0.90
C ASP A 169 11.96 18.21 -1.30
N SER A 170 12.31 18.47 -2.56
CA SER A 170 13.70 18.43 -2.99
C SER A 170 14.54 19.47 -2.24
N GLY A 171 15.80 19.14 -1.99
CA GLY A 171 16.75 20.00 -1.28
C GLY A 171 17.64 19.25 -0.31
N ASP A 172 18.44 20.00 0.42
CA ASP A 172 19.39 19.48 1.39
C ASP A 172 18.74 19.31 2.77
N TYR A 173 18.94 18.11 3.32
CA TYR A 173 18.53 17.72 4.65
C TYR A 173 19.75 17.51 5.52
N VAL A 174 19.77 18.20 6.66
CA VAL A 174 20.87 18.12 7.62
C VAL A 174 20.35 17.51 8.92
N CYS A 175 21.01 16.48 9.43
CA CYS A 175 20.84 16.04 10.80
C CYS A 175 21.98 16.60 11.65
N GLN A 176 21.64 17.32 12.71
CA GLN A 176 22.58 17.80 13.72
C GLN A 176 22.43 16.98 14.99
N ILE A 177 23.55 16.54 15.56
CA ILE A 177 23.65 15.87 16.86
C ILE A 177 24.43 16.78 17.80
N GLN A 178 24.02 16.92 19.06
CA GLN A 178 24.76 17.71 20.06
C GLN A 178 24.73 17.07 21.45
N ASN A 179 25.76 17.37 22.24
CA ASN A 179 25.80 17.26 23.69
C ASN A 179 26.40 18.54 24.30
N ASP A 180 26.69 18.54 25.61
CA ASP A 180 27.23 19.71 26.32
C ASP A 180 28.63 20.14 25.86
N VAL A 181 29.36 19.27 25.15
CA VAL A 181 30.75 19.49 24.73
C VAL A 181 30.84 19.97 23.28
N GLY A 182 29.86 19.65 22.44
CA GLY A 182 29.88 20.08 21.05
C GLY A 182 28.75 19.54 20.20
N SER A 183 28.90 19.71 18.89
CA SER A 183 27.95 19.23 17.89
C SER A 183 28.65 18.62 16.68
N ALA A 184 27.94 17.70 16.02
CA ALA A 184 28.30 17.11 14.73
C ALA A 184 27.10 17.18 13.79
N SER A 185 27.33 17.15 12.49
CA SER A 185 26.25 17.12 11.51
C SER A 185 26.59 16.28 10.29
N CYS A 186 25.55 15.83 9.60
CA CYS A 186 25.66 15.20 8.28
C CYS A 186 24.55 15.72 7.37
N GLN A 187 24.77 15.62 6.06
CA GLN A 187 23.85 16.12 5.05
C GLN A 187 23.55 15.05 4.00
N ALA A 188 22.31 15.04 3.51
CA ALA A 188 21.89 14.31 2.34
C ALA A 188 21.00 15.19 1.45
N THR A 189 21.08 15.01 0.14
CA THR A 189 20.27 15.76 -0.83
C THR A 189 19.12 14.88 -1.34
N LEU A 190 17.88 15.36 -1.22
CA LEU A 190 16.71 14.74 -1.83
C LEU A 190 16.46 15.34 -3.22
N PHE A 191 16.25 14.47 -4.20
CA PHE A 191 15.71 14.87 -5.50
C PHE A 191 14.41 14.12 -5.80
N VAL A 192 13.30 14.83 -5.84
CA VAL A 192 11.99 14.29 -6.20
C VAL A 192 11.66 14.64 -7.65
N LYS A 193 11.58 13.64 -8.53
CA LYS A 193 11.16 13.83 -9.92
C LYS A 193 9.70 14.29 -10.00
N GLY A 194 9.45 15.35 -10.76
CA GLY A 194 8.12 15.71 -11.25
C GLY A 194 7.75 14.83 -12.45
N TYR A 195 6.49 14.42 -12.53
CA TYR A 195 5.91 13.73 -13.69
C TYR A 195 4.67 14.48 -14.13
#